data_AF-A0A4Q5YW31-F1
#
_entry.id   AF-A0A4Q5YW31-F1
#
_cell.length_a   1.000
_cell.length_b   1.000
_cell.length_c   1.000
_cell.angle_alpha   90.00
_cell.angle_beta   90.00
_cell.angle_gamma   90.00
#
_symmetry.space_group_name_H-M   'P 1'
#
loop_
_entity.id
_entity.type
_entity.pdbx_description
1 polymer ?
#
loop_
_entity_poly.entity_id
_entity_poly.type
_entity_poly.pdbx_seq_one_letter_code
_entity_poly.pdbx_strand_id
1 'polypeptide(L)'
;INVVVEGHTDSIPIKKSYEDNWALSTARATSIVRLLTNTYAVDPTRVTASGRSYFEPVDSNSTPEGRQKNRRTEIILAPKLDQIMQLLEQTKTMSETGTN
;
A
#
# COMPACT_ATOMS: atom_id res chain seq x y z
N ILE A 1 5.30 8.46 9.61
CA ILE A 1 4.36 7.55 8.92
C ILE A 1 4.73 7.50 7.45
N ASN A 2 4.99 6.32 6.91
CA ASN A 2 5.15 6.09 5.48
C ASN A 2 3.80 5.62 4.93
N VAL A 3 3.53 5.95 3.68
CA VAL A 3 2.27 5.66 2.99
C VAL A 3 2.59 4.75 1.81
N VAL A 4 2.03 3.55 1.81
CA VAL A 4 2.11 2.65 0.65
C VAL A 4 0.75 2.61 -0.02
N VAL A 5 0.72 2.82 -1.31
CA VAL A 5 -0.49 2.73 -2.14
C VAL A 5 -0.37 1.49 -3.00
N GLU A 6 -1.28 0.53 -2.83
CA GLU A 6 -1.25 -0.76 -3.53
C GLU A 6 -2.43 -0.89 -4.49
N GLY A 7 -2.15 -1.06 -5.77
CA GLY A 7 -3.18 -1.34 -6.77
C GLY A 7 -3.41 -2.83 -6.93
N HIS A 8 -4.65 -3.22 -7.12
CA HIS A 8 -5.04 -4.61 -7.42
C HIS A 8 -5.98 -4.66 -8.62
N THR A 9 -5.97 -5.78 -9.33
CA THR A 9 -6.89 -6.06 -10.45
C THR A 9 -7.76 -7.27 -10.14
N ASP A 10 -8.73 -7.53 -11.00
CA ASP A 10 -9.33 -8.85 -11.08
C ASP A 10 -8.49 -9.78 -12.00
N SER A 11 -8.91 -11.04 -12.11
CA SER A 11 -8.22 -12.05 -12.92
C SER A 11 -8.35 -11.88 -14.44
N ILE A 12 -9.14 -10.92 -14.94
CA ILE A 12 -9.30 -10.73 -16.38
C ILE A 12 -8.05 -10.01 -16.91
N PRO A 13 -7.34 -10.58 -17.91
CA PRO A 13 -6.20 -9.91 -18.49
C PRO A 13 -6.61 -8.61 -19.19
N ILE A 14 -5.92 -7.51 -18.87
CA ILE A 14 -6.01 -6.29 -19.66
C ILE A 14 -5.40 -6.52 -21.05
N LYS A 15 -6.01 -5.93 -22.11
CA LYS A 15 -5.63 -6.22 -23.51
C LYS A 15 -5.25 -5.01 -24.36
N LYS A 16 -5.24 -3.79 -23.80
CA LYS A 16 -5.11 -2.56 -24.62
C LYS A 16 -4.20 -1.51 -24.00
N SER A 17 -4.58 -0.96 -22.86
CA SER A 17 -3.98 0.27 -22.33
C SER A 17 -2.70 0.06 -21.51
N TYR A 18 -2.42 -1.19 -21.15
CA TYR A 18 -1.28 -1.60 -20.33
C TYR A 18 -0.78 -2.95 -20.84
N GLU A 19 0.51 -3.21 -20.62
CA GLU A 19 1.15 -4.48 -20.99
C GLU A 19 0.45 -5.67 -20.33
N ASP A 20 0.19 -5.57 -19.03
CA ASP A 20 -0.49 -6.60 -18.25
C ASP A 20 -1.16 -6.01 -16.98
N ASN A 21 -1.67 -6.90 -16.14
CA ASN A 21 -2.29 -6.51 -14.87
C ASN A 21 -1.28 -5.97 -13.85
N TRP A 22 0.02 -6.25 -13.98
CA TRP A 22 1.07 -5.62 -13.16
C TRP A 22 1.24 -4.15 -13.53
N ALA A 23 1.32 -3.85 -14.82
CA ALA A 23 1.39 -2.49 -15.33
C ALA A 23 0.13 -1.69 -14.96
N LEU A 24 -1.07 -2.28 -15.13
CA LEU A 24 -2.34 -1.64 -14.76
C LEU A 24 -2.44 -1.33 -13.26
N SER A 25 -2.15 -2.32 -12.39
CA SER A 25 -2.24 -2.12 -10.95
C SER A 25 -1.26 -1.07 -10.45
N THR A 26 0.00 -1.13 -10.90
CA THR A 26 1.02 -0.13 -10.56
C THR A 26 0.63 1.26 -11.03
N ALA A 27 0.13 1.41 -12.25
CA ALA A 27 -0.29 2.71 -12.79
C ALA A 27 -1.45 3.35 -12.01
N ARG A 28 -2.40 2.53 -11.54
CA ARG A 28 -3.49 3.00 -10.65
C ARG A 28 -2.94 3.51 -9.32
N ALA A 29 -2.02 2.78 -8.69
CA ALA A 29 -1.37 3.22 -7.46
C ALA A 29 -0.57 4.53 -7.66
N THR A 30 0.20 4.62 -8.75
CA THR A 30 0.95 5.84 -9.09
C THR A 30 0.04 7.05 -9.27
N SER A 31 -1.16 6.86 -9.85
CA SER A 31 -2.13 7.95 -10.03
C SER A 31 -2.59 8.54 -8.70
N ILE A 32 -2.78 7.69 -7.68
CA ILE A 32 -3.14 8.13 -6.32
C ILE A 32 -1.93 8.77 -5.63
N VAL A 33 -0.72 8.23 -5.79
CA VAL A 33 0.49 8.88 -5.27
C VAL A 33 0.62 10.30 -5.82
N ARG A 34 0.42 10.50 -7.14
CA ARG A 34 0.43 11.84 -7.76
C ARG A 34 -0.63 12.76 -7.17
N LEU A 35 -1.83 12.24 -6.90
CA LEU A 35 -2.89 13.03 -6.24
C LEU A 35 -2.45 13.44 -4.82
N LEU A 36 -1.91 12.51 -4.03
CA LEU A 36 -1.43 12.77 -2.68
C LEU A 36 -0.30 13.82 -2.67
N THR A 37 0.66 13.72 -3.58
CA THR A 37 1.80 14.66 -3.63
C THR A 37 1.41 16.01 -4.20
N ASN A 38 0.66 16.04 -5.32
CA ASN A 38 0.44 17.27 -6.07
C ASN A 38 -0.73 18.10 -5.52
N THR A 39 -1.76 17.44 -4.98
CA THR A 39 -2.97 18.12 -4.50
C THR A 39 -2.98 18.25 -2.98
N TYR A 40 -2.50 17.23 -2.26
CA TYR A 40 -2.54 17.21 -0.79
C TYR A 40 -1.18 17.47 -0.13
N ALA A 41 -0.14 17.80 -0.92
CA ALA A 41 1.19 18.15 -0.44
C ALA A 41 1.82 17.10 0.49
N VAL A 42 1.47 15.81 0.31
CA VAL A 42 2.16 14.72 1.01
C VAL A 42 3.59 14.66 0.49
N ASP A 43 4.55 14.65 1.41
CA ASP A 43 5.97 14.52 1.10
C ASP A 43 6.25 13.31 0.18
N PRO A 44 6.77 13.52 -1.04
CA PRO A 44 7.06 12.46 -2.00
C PRO A 44 7.99 11.37 -1.47
N THR A 45 8.87 11.69 -0.51
CA THR A 45 9.81 10.72 0.08
C THR A 45 9.13 9.76 1.04
N ARG A 46 7.87 10.03 1.42
CA ARG A 46 7.08 9.23 2.36
C ARG A 46 6.02 8.37 1.69
N VAL A 47 5.90 8.42 0.37
CA VAL A 47 4.89 7.69 -0.41
C VAL A 47 5.54 6.65 -1.32
N THR A 48 4.91 5.50 -1.47
CA THR A 48 5.34 4.44 -2.39
C THR A 48 4.13 3.91 -3.14
N ALA A 49 4.24 3.76 -4.46
CA ALA A 49 3.26 3.07 -5.28
C ALA A 49 3.70 1.63 -5.53
N SER A 50 2.79 0.68 -5.34
CA SER A 50 3.01 -0.75 -5.60
C SER A 50 1.83 -1.32 -6.39
N GLY A 51 2.10 -2.30 -7.25
CA GLY A 51 1.08 -3.10 -7.90
C GLY A 51 1.10 -4.53 -7.37
N ARG A 52 -0.06 -5.15 -7.25
CA ARG A 52 -0.23 -6.56 -6.81
C ARG A 52 -0.87 -7.45 -7.89
N SER A 53 -1.18 -6.87 -9.05
CA SER A 53 -1.91 -7.56 -10.12
C SER A 53 -3.18 -8.23 -9.56
N TYR A 54 -3.50 -9.46 -9.97
CA TYR A 54 -4.66 -10.23 -9.52
C TYR A 54 -4.36 -11.27 -8.44
N PHE A 55 -3.12 -11.31 -7.93
CA PHE A 55 -2.63 -12.40 -7.07
C PHE A 55 -3.08 -12.28 -5.60
N GLU A 56 -3.64 -11.14 -5.20
CA GLU A 56 -4.18 -10.91 -3.87
C GLU A 56 -5.68 -10.52 -3.94
N PRO A 57 -6.57 -11.46 -4.29
CA PRO A 57 -8.00 -11.20 -4.33
C PRO A 57 -8.59 -11.14 -2.92
N VAL A 58 -9.57 -10.27 -2.72
CA VAL A 58 -10.36 -10.16 -1.48
C VAL A 58 -11.73 -10.82 -1.62
N ASP A 59 -12.12 -11.19 -2.84
CA ASP A 59 -13.35 -11.94 -3.13
C ASP A 59 -13.16 -12.82 -4.38
N SER A 60 -14.13 -13.69 -4.67
CA SER A 60 -14.12 -14.59 -5.82
C SER A 60 -14.02 -13.86 -7.15
N ASN A 61 -13.10 -14.29 -8.01
CA ASN A 61 -13.01 -13.78 -9.39
C ASN A 61 -14.08 -14.38 -10.33
N SER A 62 -14.84 -15.35 -9.85
CA SER A 62 -15.86 -16.04 -10.66
C SER A 62 -17.11 -15.18 -10.88
N THR A 63 -17.42 -14.25 -9.98
CA THR A 63 -18.62 -13.38 -10.08
C THR A 63 -18.24 -11.96 -10.51
N PRO A 64 -19.13 -11.25 -11.26
CA PRO A 64 -18.93 -9.84 -11.56
C PRO A 64 -18.70 -8.98 -10.31
N GLU A 65 -19.44 -9.26 -9.24
CA GLU A 65 -19.40 -8.53 -7.96
C GLU A 65 -18.06 -8.74 -7.25
N GLY A 66 -17.58 -9.98 -7.18
CA GLY A 66 -16.29 -10.29 -6.54
C GLY A 66 -15.12 -9.71 -7.33
N ARG A 67 -15.17 -9.76 -8.67
CA ARG A 67 -14.19 -9.05 -9.52
C ARG A 67 -14.18 -7.54 -9.27
N GLN A 68 -15.35 -6.93 -9.10
CA GLN A 68 -15.43 -5.50 -8.78
C GLN A 68 -14.73 -5.17 -7.47
N LYS A 69 -14.91 -5.99 -6.42
CA LYS A 69 -14.19 -5.83 -5.15
C LYS A 69 -12.69 -6.02 -5.30
N ASN A 70 -12.25 -6.93 -6.16
CA ASN A 70 -10.82 -7.16 -6.41
C ASN A 70 -10.15 -5.98 -7.14
N ARG A 71 -10.87 -5.23 -8.00
CA ARG A 71 -10.38 -4.01 -8.67
C ARG A 71 -10.33 -2.80 -7.72
N ARG A 72 -9.45 -2.86 -6.73
CA ARG A 72 -9.32 -1.88 -5.65
C ARG A 72 -7.92 -1.25 -5.58
N THR A 73 -7.81 -0.20 -4.79
CA THR A 73 -6.53 0.35 -4.35
C THR A 73 -6.56 0.50 -2.84
N GLU A 74 -5.50 0.06 -2.17
CA GLU A 74 -5.35 0.16 -0.72
C GLU A 74 -4.33 1.26 -0.37
N ILE A 75 -4.55 1.98 0.73
CA ILE A 75 -3.61 2.95 1.28
C ILE A 75 -3.22 2.50 2.68
N ILE A 76 -1.96 2.10 2.82
CA ILE A 76 -1.41 1.52 4.03
C ILE A 76 -0.56 2.57 4.72
N LEU A 77 -0.89 2.88 5.98
CA LEU A 77 -0.15 3.82 6.82
C LEU A 77 0.76 3.05 7.75
N ALA A 78 2.06 3.07 7.48
CA ALA A 78 3.07 2.43 8.32
C ALA A 78 3.74 3.47 9.24
N PRO A 79 3.86 3.25 10.56
CA PRO A 79 4.73 4.05 11.41
C PRO A 79 6.20 3.97 10.95
N LYS A 80 7.04 4.93 11.37
CA LYS A 80 8.48 4.86 11.07
C LYS A 80 9.08 3.75 11.92
N LEU A 81 9.67 2.74 11.28
CA LEU A 81 10.25 1.60 11.99
C LEU A 81 11.32 2.04 12.99
N ASP A 82 12.19 2.98 12.61
CA ASP A 82 13.24 3.48 13.50
C ASP A 82 12.69 4.12 14.78
N GLN A 83 11.55 4.84 14.67
CA GLN A 83 10.89 5.42 15.85
C GLN A 83 10.30 4.34 16.75
N ILE A 84 9.76 3.27 16.16
CA ILE A 84 9.28 2.11 16.93
C ILE A 84 10.45 1.44 17.64
N MET A 85 11.56 1.20 16.95
CA MET A 85 12.75 0.57 17.54
C MET A 85 13.30 1.39 18.70
N GLN A 86 13.41 2.71 18.54
CA GLN A 86 13.82 3.62 19.63
C GLN A 86 12.87 3.55 20.82
N LEU A 87 11.55 3.49 20.61
CA LEU A 87 10.57 3.37 21.69
C LEU A 87 10.71 2.02 22.44
N LEU A 88 10.93 0.93 21.69
CA LEU A 88 11.14 -0.41 22.27
C LEU A 88 12.45 -0.48 23.07
N GLU A 89 13.51 0.15 22.58
CA GLU A 89 14.77 0.27 23.31
C GLU A 89 14.59 1.09 24.59
N GLN A 90 13.95 2.26 24.52
CA GLN A 90 13.69 3.11 25.68
C GLN A 90 12.85 2.41 26.75
N THR A 91 11.81 1.67 26.36
CA THR A 91 11.00 0.90 27.32
C THR A 91 11.78 -0.22 27.98
N LYS A 92 12.71 -0.86 27.27
CA LYS A 92 13.62 -1.85 27.85
C LYS A 92 14.60 -1.22 28.84
N THR A 93 15.18 -0.07 28.53
CA THR A 93 16.11 0.62 29.45
C THR A 93 15.39 1.08 30.71
N MET A 94 14.14 1.54 30.61
CA MET A 94 13.33 1.98 31.74
C MET A 94 12.89 0.82 32.65
N SER A 95 12.63 -0.37 32.11
CA SER A 95 12.32 -1.56 32.93
C SER A 95 13.55 -2.10 33.65
N GLU A 96 14.74 -1.98 33.06
CA GLU A 96 16.01 -2.41 33.67
C GLU A 96 16.50 -1.44 34.76
N THR A 97 16.19 -0.15 34.66
CA THR A 97 16.60 0.87 35.65
C THR A 97 15.59 1.10 36.78
N GLY A 98 14.37 0.53 36.69
CA GLY A 98 13.27 0.72 37.64
C GLY A 98 13.20 -0.28 38.82
N THR A 99 14.27 -1.02 39.13
CA THR A 99 14.27 -2.03 40.22
C THR A 99 15.05 -1.63 41.49
N ASN A 100 15.21 -0.33 41.75
CA ASN A 100 15.77 0.18 43.02
C ASN A 100 14.75 1.02 43.78
#